data_AF-A0A2P5WX26-F1
#
_entry.id   AF-A0A2P5WX26-F1
#
_cell.length_a   1.000
_cell.length_b   1.000
_cell.length_c   1.000
_cell.angle_alpha   90.00
_cell.angle_beta   90.00
_cell.angle_gamma   90.00
#
_symmetry.space_group_name_H-M   'P 1'
#
loop_
_entity.id
_entity.type
_entity.pdbx_description
1 polymer ?
#
loop_
_entity_poly.entity_id
_entity_poly.type
_entity_poly.pdbx_seq_one_letter_code
_entity_poly.pdbx_strand_id
1 'polypeptide(L)'
;MHHERVEFPLNCSVAALQGKKCPNKYPSVFEPDESSTETCSDYFRWIHQDLQQWKTSGITEDMIERGKASAHFRLVIVGGNVYVEKYTRPYQTRDVFTKWGILQLLRLYPGKVPDLDLLFYSGDETKIMRSDYQGPNSTLAPPLFHYCGSEETLDIVFPDWTFWGWAEVNIMPWEDMLRAIKKGRKRTKWEQREPYAFWKGNPHVAKNRLDLMKCNLSDQYDWNVRLYYKNWSKVVDEGFNYSKLEDQCTYSMVPMQHYWPIRRQDKCRDLKFAVEWGNNHTQQAQDIGKAGSKFIEEILTMRNVYDYMFHLLNEYSKLLKYKPTVPSKARRICVESMACKQKGVWKEFLFQSLVKSPSHKPPCELPPPYEPQAIQASMDKIDNVDKQVENWGNVYWNKLNETNQ
;
A
#
# COMPACT_ATOMS: atom_id res chain seq x y z
N MET A 1 -16.89 -29.19 -14.57
CA MET A 1 -16.99 -28.70 -15.97
C MET A 1 -15.92 -27.65 -16.15
N HIS A 2 -15.23 -27.57 -17.30
CA HIS A 2 -14.44 -26.38 -17.63
C HIS A 2 -15.39 -25.34 -18.21
N HIS A 3 -15.74 -24.33 -17.41
CA HIS A 3 -16.32 -23.10 -17.97
C HIS A 3 -15.22 -22.33 -18.68
N GLU A 4 -15.42 -21.97 -19.95
CA GLU A 4 -14.49 -21.07 -20.64
C GLU A 4 -14.55 -19.69 -19.98
N ARG A 5 -13.44 -19.29 -19.36
CA ARG A 5 -13.31 -17.98 -18.73
C ARG A 5 -13.34 -16.91 -19.82
N VAL A 6 -14.48 -16.22 -19.94
CA VAL A 6 -14.65 -15.11 -20.88
C VAL A 6 -13.69 -13.97 -20.49
N GLU A 7 -12.61 -13.78 -21.26
CA GLU A 7 -11.76 -12.60 -21.15
C GLU A 7 -12.40 -11.41 -21.85
N PHE A 8 -12.32 -10.24 -21.21
CA PHE A 8 -12.79 -8.96 -21.70
C PHE A 8 -11.62 -7.99 -21.92
N PRO A 9 -10.74 -8.25 -22.91
CA PRO A 9 -9.52 -7.48 -23.12
C PRO A 9 -9.78 -6.02 -23.51
N LEU A 10 -8.81 -5.15 -23.22
CA LEU A 10 -8.86 -3.73 -23.56
C LEU A 10 -8.74 -3.52 -25.08
N ASN A 11 -9.79 -2.98 -25.72
CA ASN A 11 -9.75 -2.71 -27.16
C ASN A 11 -9.61 -1.22 -27.48
N CYS A 12 -8.41 -0.81 -27.87
CA CYS A 12 -8.06 0.59 -28.17
C CYS A 12 -8.27 1.01 -29.63
N SER A 13 -8.84 0.15 -30.49
CA SER A 13 -9.10 0.53 -31.89
C SER A 13 -10.28 1.51 -31.99
N VAL A 14 -10.15 2.54 -32.84
CA VAL A 14 -11.19 3.57 -33.02
C VAL A 14 -12.52 2.96 -33.46
N ALA A 15 -12.48 1.92 -34.29
CA ALA A 15 -13.65 1.14 -34.71
C ALA A 15 -14.33 0.42 -33.53
N ALA A 16 -13.58 -0.27 -32.67
CA ALA A 16 -14.16 -0.97 -31.52
C ALA A 16 -14.70 -0.03 -30.44
N LEU A 17 -14.15 1.18 -30.33
CA LEU A 17 -14.67 2.25 -29.46
C LEU A 17 -15.94 2.91 -30.01
N GLN A 18 -16.26 2.77 -31.30
CA GLN A 18 -17.44 3.36 -31.94
C GLN A 18 -17.55 4.90 -31.70
N GLY A 19 -16.41 5.59 -31.65
CA GLY A 19 -16.31 7.01 -31.28
C GLY A 19 -16.60 7.35 -29.80
N LYS A 20 -17.06 6.39 -28.99
CA LYS A 20 -17.33 6.58 -27.55
C LYS A 20 -16.02 6.55 -26.77
N LYS A 21 -15.88 7.43 -25.78
CA LYS A 21 -14.74 7.42 -24.84
C LYS A 21 -14.74 6.20 -23.92
N CYS A 22 -15.93 5.63 -23.66
CA CYS A 22 -16.16 4.45 -22.84
C CYS A 22 -17.25 3.58 -23.50
N PRO A 23 -16.92 2.36 -23.95
CA PRO A 23 -17.91 1.42 -24.49
C PRO A 23 -18.62 0.66 -23.36
N ASN A 24 -19.90 0.35 -23.55
CA ASN A 24 -20.67 -0.50 -22.64
C ASN A 24 -20.53 -1.97 -23.10
N LYS A 25 -19.29 -2.51 -23.08
CA LYS A 25 -18.94 -3.86 -23.58
C LYS A 25 -18.53 -4.85 -22.49
N TYR A 26 -18.60 -4.43 -21.23
CA TYR A 26 -18.25 -5.24 -20.06
C TYR A 26 -19.53 -5.63 -19.31
N PRO A 27 -19.57 -6.80 -18.64
CA PRO A 27 -20.73 -7.20 -17.84
C PRO A 27 -20.99 -6.14 -16.76
N SER A 28 -22.26 -5.77 -16.58
CA SER A 28 -22.69 -4.84 -15.52
C SER A 28 -23.01 -5.53 -14.20
N VAL A 29 -23.26 -6.84 -14.26
CA VAL A 29 -23.49 -7.76 -13.13
C VAL A 29 -22.79 -9.07 -13.48
N PHE A 30 -22.17 -9.72 -12.50
CA PHE A 30 -21.67 -11.10 -12.62
C PHE A 30 -21.96 -11.83 -11.30
N GLU A 31 -22.51 -13.04 -11.40
CA GLU A 31 -22.71 -13.92 -10.24
C GLU A 31 -21.60 -14.97 -10.21
N PRO A 32 -20.88 -15.14 -9.09
CA PRO A 32 -19.83 -16.15 -8.94
C PRO A 32 -20.36 -17.58 -9.05
N ASP A 33 -19.65 -18.44 -9.79
CA ASP A 33 -19.96 -19.87 -9.90
C ASP A 33 -19.52 -20.69 -8.66
N GLU A 34 -18.54 -20.19 -7.91
CA GLU A 34 -18.00 -20.82 -6.70
C GLU A 34 -18.59 -20.16 -5.44
N SER A 35 -18.97 -20.95 -4.44
CA SER A 35 -19.17 -20.43 -3.08
C SER A 35 -17.83 -20.23 -2.37
N SER A 36 -17.79 -19.31 -1.40
CA SER A 36 -16.66 -19.17 -0.48
C SER A 36 -17.17 -19.00 0.94
N THR A 37 -16.48 -19.63 1.88
CA THR A 37 -16.58 -19.41 3.33
C THR A 37 -15.21 -19.00 3.90
N GLU A 38 -14.35 -18.44 3.04
CA GLU A 38 -12.99 -18.02 3.38
C GLU A 38 -13.07 -16.65 4.07
N THR A 39 -12.75 -16.59 5.36
CA THR A 39 -12.65 -15.31 6.11
C THR A 39 -11.45 -14.51 5.61
N CYS A 40 -11.60 -13.21 5.43
CA CYS A 40 -10.49 -12.33 5.06
C CYS A 40 -9.40 -12.30 6.14
N SER A 41 -8.16 -12.02 5.73
CA SER A 41 -7.02 -11.87 6.65
C SER A 41 -7.30 -10.85 7.76
N ASP A 42 -6.84 -11.09 9.00
CA ASP A 42 -7.21 -10.29 10.17
C ASP A 42 -6.98 -8.77 10.04
N TYR A 43 -6.03 -8.32 9.21
CA TYR A 43 -5.81 -6.88 8.99
C TYR A 43 -7.00 -6.16 8.34
N PHE A 44 -7.95 -6.88 7.74
CA PHE A 44 -9.21 -6.32 7.25
C PHE A 44 -10.06 -5.72 8.38
N ARG A 45 -9.87 -6.17 9.63
CA ARG A 45 -10.58 -5.63 10.80
C ARG A 45 -10.31 -4.14 11.04
N TRP A 46 -9.19 -3.61 10.56
CA TRP A 46 -8.87 -2.18 10.63
C TRP A 46 -9.87 -1.31 9.83
N ILE A 47 -10.57 -1.86 8.84
CA ILE A 47 -11.66 -1.16 8.12
C ILE A 47 -12.71 -0.63 9.11
N HIS A 48 -13.04 -1.39 10.15
CA HIS A 48 -14.00 -0.97 11.17
C HIS A 48 -13.48 0.19 12.04
N GLN A 49 -12.15 0.29 12.22
CA GLN A 49 -11.50 1.30 13.05
C GLN A 49 -11.35 2.62 12.28
N ASP A 50 -10.87 2.58 11.04
CA ASP A 50 -10.76 3.75 10.16
C ASP A 50 -12.13 4.41 9.96
N LEU A 51 -13.20 3.62 9.78
CA LEU A 51 -14.56 4.11 9.58
C LEU A 51 -15.31 4.44 10.89
N GLN A 52 -14.76 4.12 12.06
CA GLN A 52 -15.43 4.25 13.37
C GLN A 52 -15.91 5.69 13.65
N GLN A 53 -15.17 6.71 13.18
CA GLN A 53 -15.48 8.13 13.36
C GLN A 53 -16.85 8.53 12.78
N TRP A 54 -17.33 7.83 11.75
CA TRP A 54 -18.60 8.11 11.07
C TRP A 54 -19.72 7.12 11.41
N LYS A 55 -19.47 6.15 12.29
CA LYS A 55 -20.41 5.04 12.56
C LYS A 55 -21.76 5.49 13.13
N THR A 56 -21.76 6.52 13.98
CA THR A 56 -22.98 7.05 14.62
C THR A 56 -23.59 8.20 13.82
N SER A 57 -22.78 9.15 13.38
CA SER A 57 -23.19 10.35 12.62
C SER A 57 -23.53 10.06 11.16
N GLY A 58 -22.78 9.16 10.54
CA GLY A 58 -22.72 9.00 9.09
C GLY A 58 -21.92 10.08 8.39
N ILE A 59 -22.02 10.07 7.06
CA ILE A 59 -21.38 10.97 6.13
C ILE A 59 -22.47 11.71 5.36
N THR A 60 -22.52 13.03 5.52
CA THR A 60 -23.46 13.91 4.79
C THR A 60 -22.82 14.47 3.52
N GLU A 61 -23.64 15.04 2.63
CA GLU A 61 -23.13 15.70 1.43
C GLU A 61 -22.29 16.96 1.76
N ASP A 62 -22.66 17.71 2.81
CA ASP A 62 -21.85 18.81 3.37
C ASP A 62 -20.41 18.37 3.69
N MET A 63 -20.24 17.19 4.29
CA MET A 63 -18.92 16.68 4.66
C MET A 63 -18.07 16.39 3.42
N ILE A 64 -18.67 15.95 2.32
CA ILE A 64 -17.97 15.80 1.04
C ILE A 64 -17.70 17.17 0.39
N GLU A 65 -18.64 18.11 0.42
CA GLU A 65 -18.43 19.45 -0.14
C GLU A 65 -17.33 20.24 0.58
N ARG A 66 -17.28 20.20 1.92
CA ARG A 66 -16.20 20.81 2.72
C ARG A 66 -14.87 20.09 2.52
N GLY A 67 -14.87 18.76 2.43
CA GLY A 67 -13.66 17.95 2.26
C GLY A 67 -12.91 18.17 0.95
N LYS A 68 -13.53 18.78 -0.07
CA LYS A 68 -12.90 19.06 -1.38
C LYS A 68 -11.59 19.83 -1.29
N ALA A 69 -11.45 20.71 -0.29
CA ALA A 69 -10.23 21.50 -0.09
C ALA A 69 -9.01 20.64 0.26
N SER A 70 -9.21 19.50 0.93
CA SER A 70 -8.15 18.56 1.32
C SER A 70 -7.87 17.50 0.24
N ALA A 71 -8.66 17.44 -0.83
CA ALA A 71 -8.62 16.38 -1.83
C ALA A 71 -7.89 16.79 -3.12
N HIS A 72 -7.18 15.84 -3.73
CA HIS A 72 -6.72 15.96 -5.12
C HIS A 72 -7.88 15.77 -6.11
N PHE A 73 -8.84 14.90 -5.79
CA PHE A 73 -10.01 14.62 -6.63
C PHE A 73 -11.19 14.03 -5.83
N ARG A 74 -12.41 14.23 -6.34
CA ARG A 74 -13.61 13.48 -5.98
C ARG A 74 -13.86 12.40 -7.05
N LEU A 75 -14.13 11.19 -6.60
CA LEU A 75 -14.50 10.05 -7.44
C LEU A 75 -15.89 9.57 -7.00
N VAL A 76 -16.81 9.56 -7.95
CA VAL A 76 -18.19 9.14 -7.73
C VAL A 76 -18.46 7.89 -8.55
N ILE A 77 -19.11 6.90 -7.95
CA ILE A 77 -19.60 5.70 -8.63
C ILE A 77 -21.12 5.76 -8.60
N VAL A 78 -21.75 5.71 -9.77
CA VAL A 78 -23.22 5.64 -9.92
C VAL A 78 -23.56 4.60 -10.98
N GLY A 79 -24.35 3.59 -10.62
CA GLY A 79 -24.78 2.51 -11.52
C GLY A 79 -23.61 1.78 -12.15
N GLY A 80 -22.57 1.44 -11.37
CA GLY A 80 -21.35 0.78 -11.86
C GLY A 80 -20.49 1.64 -12.80
N ASN A 81 -20.72 2.95 -12.88
CA ASN A 81 -19.96 3.86 -13.73
C ASN A 81 -19.17 4.88 -12.88
N VAL A 82 -17.90 5.06 -13.20
CA VAL A 82 -16.98 5.94 -12.46
C VAL A 82 -16.91 7.33 -13.10
N TYR A 83 -17.03 8.37 -12.28
CA TYR A 83 -16.96 9.77 -12.65
C TYR A 83 -15.93 10.47 -11.75
N VAL A 84 -15.11 11.36 -12.31
CA VAL A 84 -14.06 12.06 -11.55
C VAL A 84 -14.11 13.56 -11.77
N GLU A 85 -14.15 14.32 -10.68
CA GLU A 85 -13.87 15.76 -10.61
C GLU A 85 -12.44 15.93 -10.05
N LYS A 86 -11.60 16.78 -10.67
CA LYS A 86 -10.24 17.07 -10.17
C LYS A 86 -10.21 18.47 -9.55
N TYR A 87 -9.48 18.63 -8.44
CA TYR A 87 -9.35 19.91 -7.72
C TYR A 87 -7.95 20.49 -7.86
N THR A 88 -6.95 19.79 -7.30
CA THR A 88 -5.54 20.19 -7.32
C THR A 88 -4.71 19.19 -8.12
N ARG A 89 -3.43 19.52 -8.42
CA ARG A 89 -2.55 18.67 -9.23
C ARG A 89 -1.81 17.66 -8.35
N PRO A 90 -2.00 16.35 -8.53
CA PRO A 90 -1.24 15.33 -7.83
C PRO A 90 0.24 15.33 -8.23
N TYR A 91 1.08 14.78 -7.36
CA TYR A 91 2.43 14.39 -7.73
C TYR A 91 2.38 13.18 -8.67
N GLN A 92 2.93 13.31 -9.88
CA GLN A 92 3.11 12.21 -10.85
C GLN A 92 1.81 11.42 -11.19
N THR A 93 1.91 10.22 -11.76
CA THR A 93 0.76 9.35 -12.14
C THR A 93 -0.02 8.76 -10.96
N ARG A 94 0.25 9.15 -9.71
CA ARG A 94 -0.39 8.59 -8.50
C ARG A 94 -1.92 8.53 -8.62
N ASP A 95 -2.56 9.62 -9.03
CA ASP A 95 -4.03 9.64 -9.19
C ASP A 95 -4.54 8.77 -10.34
N VAL A 96 -3.71 8.57 -11.38
CA VAL A 96 -4.04 7.72 -12.53
C VAL A 96 -4.11 6.26 -12.09
N PHE A 97 -3.12 5.78 -11.34
CA PHE A 97 -3.08 4.38 -10.90
C PHE A 97 -4.07 4.07 -9.76
N THR A 98 -4.33 4.99 -8.82
CA THR A 98 -5.46 4.84 -7.87
C THR A 98 -6.81 4.72 -8.59
N LYS A 99 -7.06 5.56 -9.60
CA LYS A 99 -8.29 5.49 -10.43
C LYS A 99 -8.35 4.21 -11.26
N TRP A 100 -7.21 3.74 -11.74
CA TRP A 100 -7.10 2.48 -12.46
C TRP A 100 -7.46 1.28 -11.58
N GLY A 101 -6.99 1.26 -10.33
CA GLY A 101 -7.31 0.20 -9.37
C GLY A 101 -8.80 0.10 -9.06
N ILE A 102 -9.49 1.23 -8.88
CA ILE A 102 -10.94 1.26 -8.69
C ILE A 102 -11.67 0.74 -9.94
N LEU A 103 -11.21 1.09 -11.15
CA LEU A 103 -11.74 0.51 -12.39
C LEU A 103 -11.47 -0.99 -12.51
N GLN A 104 -10.38 -1.52 -11.94
CA GLN A 104 -10.11 -2.95 -11.91
C GLN A 104 -11.01 -3.68 -10.91
N LEU A 105 -11.27 -3.09 -9.74
CA LEU A 105 -12.21 -3.60 -8.75
C LEU A 105 -13.61 -3.79 -9.35
N LEU A 106 -14.11 -2.79 -10.08
CA LEU A 106 -15.42 -2.86 -10.76
C LEU A 106 -15.46 -3.91 -11.89
N ARG A 107 -14.31 -4.28 -12.47
CA ARG A 107 -14.19 -5.36 -13.46
C ARG A 107 -14.09 -6.74 -12.81
N LEU A 108 -13.53 -6.82 -11.60
CA LEU A 108 -13.42 -8.05 -10.82
C LEU A 108 -14.74 -8.44 -10.17
N TYR A 109 -15.50 -7.44 -9.66
CA TYR A 109 -16.81 -7.62 -9.02
C TYR A 109 -17.93 -6.78 -9.67
N PRO A 110 -18.29 -7.04 -10.95
CA PRO A 110 -19.36 -6.29 -11.62
C PRO A 110 -20.70 -6.38 -10.88
N GLY A 111 -21.32 -5.22 -10.65
CA GLY A 111 -22.62 -5.11 -9.98
C GLY A 111 -22.59 -5.34 -8.46
N LYS A 112 -21.43 -5.63 -7.86
CA LYS A 112 -21.29 -5.83 -6.40
C LYS A 112 -20.68 -4.61 -5.68
N VAL A 113 -20.10 -3.65 -6.41
CA VAL A 113 -19.60 -2.39 -5.83
C VAL A 113 -20.75 -1.36 -5.82
N PRO A 114 -21.09 -0.74 -4.67
CA PRO A 114 -22.24 0.15 -4.55
C PRO A 114 -22.04 1.52 -5.22
N ASP A 115 -23.12 2.32 -5.25
CA ASP A 115 -23.04 3.76 -5.53
C ASP A 115 -22.24 4.43 -4.39
N LEU A 116 -21.25 5.26 -4.75
CA LEU A 116 -20.22 5.77 -3.83
C LEU A 116 -19.85 7.22 -4.13
N ASP A 117 -19.43 7.95 -3.11
CA ASP A 117 -18.87 9.30 -3.24
C ASP A 117 -17.62 9.44 -2.36
N LEU A 118 -16.46 9.59 -3.01
CA LEU A 118 -15.14 9.39 -2.41
C LEU A 118 -14.24 10.60 -2.67
N LEU A 119 -13.67 11.17 -1.62
CA LEU A 119 -12.59 12.15 -1.72
C LEU A 119 -11.24 11.44 -1.59
N PHE A 120 -10.29 11.74 -2.47
CA PHE A 120 -8.95 11.16 -2.44
C PHE A 120 -7.86 12.23 -2.36
N TYR A 121 -6.91 12.02 -1.47
CA TYR A 121 -5.60 12.68 -1.46
C TYR A 121 -4.51 11.69 -1.88
N SER A 122 -3.40 12.17 -2.44
CA SER A 122 -2.28 11.32 -2.89
C SER A 122 -0.91 12.02 -2.86
N GLY A 123 -0.74 12.95 -1.90
CA GLY A 123 0.58 13.42 -1.49
C GLY A 123 1.29 12.40 -0.61
N ASP A 124 2.23 12.87 0.22
CA ASP A 124 2.97 12.04 1.19
C ASP A 124 2.55 12.32 2.66
N GLU A 125 1.77 13.37 2.89
CA GLU A 125 1.35 13.86 4.21
C GLU A 125 -0.15 13.59 4.43
N THR A 126 -0.53 13.10 5.61
CA THR A 126 -1.93 13.05 6.05
C THR A 126 -2.56 14.46 6.14
N LYS A 127 -3.90 14.54 6.12
CA LYS A 127 -4.61 15.84 5.96
C LYS A 127 -5.79 16.07 6.91
N ILE A 128 -6.42 15.06 7.48
CA ILE A 128 -7.58 15.23 8.37
C ILE A 128 -7.12 15.06 9.82
N MET A 129 -6.56 16.13 10.40
CA MET A 129 -6.06 16.11 11.78
C MET A 129 -7.22 15.93 12.78
N ARG A 130 -7.06 15.01 13.73
CA ARG A 130 -8.09 14.66 14.73
C ARG A 130 -8.42 15.85 15.65
N SER A 131 -7.43 16.70 15.94
CA SER A 131 -7.55 17.93 16.72
C SER A 131 -8.64 18.87 16.21
N ASP A 132 -8.76 18.99 14.89
CA ASP A 132 -9.56 20.02 14.22
C ASP A 132 -11.06 19.70 14.30
N TYR A 133 -11.38 18.46 14.70
CA TYR A 133 -12.73 17.90 14.84
C TYR A 133 -13.01 17.44 16.28
N GLN A 134 -12.28 17.98 17.26
CA GLN A 134 -12.46 17.72 18.70
C GLN A 134 -12.82 19.01 19.46
N GLY A 135 -14.12 19.25 19.68
CA GLY A 135 -14.60 20.30 20.58
C GLY A 135 -16.13 20.43 20.61
N PRO A 136 -16.70 21.22 21.55
CA PRO A 136 -18.15 21.41 21.65
C PRO A 136 -18.76 22.12 20.42
N ASN A 137 -17.94 22.87 19.66
CA ASN A 137 -18.34 23.60 18.46
C ASN A 137 -17.67 23.05 17.18
N SER A 138 -16.98 21.91 17.21
CA SER A 138 -16.28 21.38 16.04
C SER A 138 -17.24 20.72 15.06
N THR A 139 -17.10 21.01 13.76
CA THR A 139 -17.84 20.28 12.71
C THR A 139 -17.44 18.80 12.66
N LEU A 140 -18.26 17.95 12.03
CA LEU A 140 -17.85 16.57 11.75
C LEU A 140 -16.75 16.54 10.67
N ALA A 141 -15.76 15.67 10.89
CA ALA A 141 -14.62 15.45 10.00
C ALA A 141 -15.07 14.99 8.61
N PRO A 142 -14.55 15.58 7.51
CA PRO A 142 -14.79 15.07 6.17
C PRO A 142 -14.03 13.76 5.97
N PRO A 143 -14.63 12.73 5.35
CA PRO A 143 -13.90 11.52 5.00
C PRO A 143 -12.93 11.80 3.84
N LEU A 144 -11.70 11.31 3.95
CA LEU A 144 -10.67 11.45 2.93
C LEU A 144 -9.88 10.16 2.83
N PHE A 145 -9.86 9.56 1.64
CA PHE A 145 -9.07 8.36 1.37
C PHE A 145 -7.62 8.75 1.06
N HIS A 146 -6.69 8.09 1.73
CA HIS A 146 -5.25 8.32 1.61
C HIS A 146 -4.46 7.00 1.69
N TYR A 147 -3.21 7.00 1.25
CA TYR A 147 -2.41 5.77 1.23
C TYR A 147 -1.71 5.46 2.58
N CYS A 148 -1.70 6.42 3.50
CA CYS A 148 -1.16 6.26 4.84
C CYS A 148 -1.99 7.07 5.85
N GLY A 149 -1.94 6.66 7.12
CA GLY A 149 -2.62 7.30 8.25
C GLY A 149 -1.74 7.32 9.50
N SER A 150 -2.17 8.06 10.51
CA SER A 150 -1.59 8.07 11.86
C SER A 150 -2.67 8.24 12.93
N GLU A 151 -2.37 7.90 14.18
CA GLU A 151 -3.31 8.02 15.33
C GLU A 151 -3.84 9.45 15.50
N GLU A 152 -3.00 10.44 15.19
CA GLU A 152 -3.29 11.89 15.19
C GLU A 152 -4.29 12.31 14.10
N THR A 153 -4.66 11.42 13.19
CA THR A 153 -5.45 11.74 11.99
C THR A 153 -6.68 10.85 11.81
N LEU A 154 -7.51 11.22 10.83
CA LEU A 154 -8.76 10.60 10.42
C LEU A 154 -8.78 10.31 8.90
N ASP A 155 -7.62 10.31 8.25
CA ASP A 155 -7.47 9.86 6.86
C ASP A 155 -7.74 8.35 6.78
N ILE A 156 -8.63 7.93 5.87
CA ILE A 156 -9.04 6.52 5.67
C ILE A 156 -7.98 5.81 4.82
N VAL A 157 -7.40 4.72 5.31
CA VAL A 157 -6.30 4.02 4.63
C VAL A 157 -6.82 3.23 3.42
N PHE A 158 -6.21 3.47 2.26
CA PHE A 158 -6.56 2.84 0.98
C PHE A 158 -5.30 2.30 0.29
N PRO A 159 -5.35 1.12 -0.38
CA PRO A 159 -4.19 0.57 -1.09
C PRO A 159 -3.59 1.55 -2.12
N ASP A 160 -2.27 1.74 -2.05
CA ASP A 160 -1.59 2.79 -2.81
C ASP A 160 -1.48 2.47 -4.32
N TRP A 161 -1.16 3.49 -5.11
CA TRP A 161 -1.08 3.39 -6.56
C TRP A 161 -0.11 2.31 -7.08
N THR A 162 0.97 2.01 -6.35
CA THR A 162 2.01 1.05 -6.78
C THR A 162 1.51 -0.38 -6.95
N PHE A 163 0.37 -0.77 -6.37
CA PHE A 163 -0.26 -2.06 -6.67
C PHE A 163 -0.56 -2.23 -8.17
N TRP A 164 -0.88 -1.14 -8.87
CA TRP A 164 -1.10 -1.10 -10.31
C TRP A 164 0.07 -0.47 -11.10
N GLY A 165 1.10 0.00 -10.39
CA GLY A 165 2.34 0.55 -10.93
C GLY A 165 2.56 2.04 -10.63
N TRP A 166 3.79 2.51 -10.84
CA TRP A 166 4.15 3.93 -10.77
C TRP A 166 5.27 4.20 -11.78
N ALA A 167 4.87 4.72 -12.94
CA ALA A 167 5.70 4.69 -14.13
C ALA A 167 6.90 5.64 -14.09
N GLU A 168 6.78 6.82 -13.47
CA GLU A 168 7.88 7.79 -13.36
C GLU A 168 9.02 7.36 -12.41
N VAL A 169 8.81 6.30 -11.61
CA VAL A 169 9.85 5.68 -10.76
C VAL A 169 10.13 4.21 -11.12
N ASN A 170 9.61 3.75 -12.27
CA ASN A 170 9.73 2.39 -12.80
C ASN A 170 9.33 1.27 -11.81
N ILE A 171 8.32 1.51 -10.96
CA ILE A 171 7.73 0.48 -10.10
C ILE A 171 6.66 -0.24 -10.91
N MET A 172 6.97 -1.46 -11.35
CA MET A 172 6.05 -2.38 -12.03
C MET A 172 4.80 -2.68 -11.17
N PRO A 173 3.67 -3.08 -11.77
CA PRO A 173 2.52 -3.59 -11.04
C PRO A 173 2.90 -4.70 -10.07
N TRP A 174 2.19 -4.79 -8.94
CA TRP A 174 2.66 -5.57 -7.80
C TRP A 174 2.85 -7.07 -8.08
N GLU A 175 2.03 -7.68 -8.94
CA GLU A 175 2.27 -9.08 -9.31
C GLU A 175 3.61 -9.29 -10.05
N ASP A 176 3.95 -8.41 -10.99
CA ASP A 176 5.21 -8.50 -11.74
C ASP A 176 6.41 -8.10 -10.88
N MET A 177 6.23 -7.14 -9.97
CA MET A 177 7.20 -6.83 -8.93
C MET A 177 7.44 -8.04 -8.02
N LEU A 178 6.39 -8.72 -7.55
CA LEU A 178 6.51 -9.91 -6.71
C LEU A 178 7.11 -11.10 -7.47
N ARG A 179 6.76 -11.29 -8.76
CA ARG A 179 7.42 -12.26 -9.66
C ARG A 179 8.92 -11.96 -9.81
N ALA A 180 9.28 -10.69 -9.98
CA ALA A 180 10.67 -10.24 -10.07
C ALA A 180 11.43 -10.47 -8.77
N ILE A 181 10.88 -10.09 -7.61
CA ILE A 181 11.46 -10.32 -6.27
C ILE A 181 11.67 -11.82 -6.01
N LYS A 182 10.68 -12.68 -6.29
CA LYS A 182 10.80 -14.14 -6.16
C LYS A 182 11.93 -14.71 -7.05
N LYS A 183 12.17 -14.12 -8.24
CA LYS A 183 13.28 -14.47 -9.12
C LYS A 183 14.63 -13.91 -8.62
N GLY A 184 14.64 -12.69 -8.09
CA GLY A 184 15.81 -12.03 -7.47
C GLY A 184 16.35 -12.80 -6.27
N ARG A 185 15.49 -13.14 -5.31
CA ARG A 185 15.85 -13.95 -4.13
C ARG A 185 16.49 -15.29 -4.49
N LYS A 186 16.05 -15.92 -5.59
CA LYS A 186 16.59 -17.21 -6.06
C LYS A 186 17.99 -17.14 -6.68
N ARG A 187 18.54 -15.95 -6.95
CA ARG A 187 19.89 -15.80 -7.53
C ARG A 187 21.02 -16.11 -6.54
N THR A 188 20.80 -15.85 -5.25
CA THR A 188 21.81 -15.96 -4.20
C THR A 188 21.23 -16.71 -3.00
N LYS A 189 21.79 -17.89 -2.70
CA LYS A 189 21.42 -18.67 -1.50
C LYS A 189 21.70 -17.87 -0.24
N TRP A 190 21.03 -18.20 0.87
CA TRP A 190 21.20 -17.44 2.12
C TRP A 190 22.64 -17.46 2.62
N GLU A 191 23.28 -18.63 2.53
CA GLU A 191 24.65 -18.93 2.95
C GLU A 191 25.71 -18.27 2.05
N GLN A 192 25.27 -17.52 1.03
CA GLN A 192 26.10 -16.81 0.05
C GLN A 192 25.79 -15.30 0.03
N ARG A 193 25.03 -14.80 1.01
CA ARG A 193 24.74 -13.36 1.17
C ARG A 193 25.86 -12.68 1.93
N GLU A 194 26.11 -11.42 1.62
CA GLU A 194 27.10 -10.63 2.33
C GLU A 194 26.58 -10.27 3.75
N PRO A 195 27.38 -10.47 4.81
CA PRO A 195 26.93 -10.43 6.20
C PRO A 195 26.85 -9.00 6.77
N TYR A 196 26.22 -8.07 6.04
CA TYR A 196 26.09 -6.66 6.42
C TYR A 196 24.67 -6.12 6.29
N ALA A 197 24.31 -5.13 7.12
CA ALA A 197 23.09 -4.36 6.95
C ALA A 197 23.23 -3.39 5.78
N PHE A 198 22.24 -3.35 4.90
CA PHE A 198 22.24 -2.53 3.68
C PHE A 198 21.06 -1.56 3.64
N TRP A 199 21.30 -0.33 3.19
CA TRP A 199 20.24 0.60 2.83
C TRP A 199 20.64 1.47 1.64
N LYS A 200 19.74 1.66 0.67
CA LYS A 200 19.95 2.52 -0.50
C LYS A 200 18.71 3.38 -0.76
N GLY A 201 18.82 4.69 -0.53
CA GLY A 201 17.66 5.58 -0.63
C GLY A 201 18.00 7.07 -0.57
N ASN A 202 17.00 7.92 -0.79
CA ASN A 202 17.15 9.36 -0.57
C ASN A 202 17.00 9.66 0.94
N PRO A 203 18.03 10.22 1.62
CA PRO A 203 17.93 10.59 3.03
C PRO A 203 17.18 11.91 3.26
N HIS A 204 17.09 12.78 2.25
CA HIS A 204 16.54 14.12 2.40
C HIS A 204 15.00 14.18 2.50
N VAL A 205 14.29 13.06 2.34
CA VAL A 205 12.82 13.00 2.47
C VAL A 205 12.33 12.95 3.92
N ALA A 206 13.21 12.67 4.89
CA ALA A 206 12.84 12.65 6.31
C ALA A 206 14.07 12.80 7.20
N LYS A 207 13.98 13.61 8.27
CA LYS A 207 15.08 13.82 9.24
C LYS A 207 15.69 12.50 9.74
N ASN A 208 14.86 11.50 10.09
CA ASN A 208 15.33 10.19 10.55
C ASN A 208 16.21 9.44 9.52
N ARG A 209 16.04 9.67 8.20
CA ARG A 209 16.89 9.07 7.17
C ARG A 209 18.18 9.85 6.96
N LEU A 210 18.19 11.16 7.19
CA LEU A 210 19.42 11.95 7.27
C LEU A 210 20.24 11.56 8.52
N ASP A 211 19.57 11.34 9.65
CA ASP A 211 20.20 10.83 10.87
C ASP A 211 20.69 9.38 10.73
N LEU A 212 20.07 8.55 9.87
CA LEU A 212 20.56 7.21 9.53
C LEU A 212 21.94 7.26 8.86
N MET A 213 22.18 8.22 7.96
CA MET A 213 23.49 8.34 7.27
C MET A 213 24.68 8.54 8.22
N LYS A 214 24.44 9.01 9.45
CA LYS A 214 25.46 9.16 10.50
C LYS A 214 26.02 7.82 11.01
N CYS A 215 25.35 6.71 10.71
CA CYS A 215 25.83 5.36 11.06
C CYS A 215 26.83 4.80 10.03
N ASN A 216 27.11 5.53 8.94
CA ASN A 216 28.20 5.19 8.01
C ASN A 216 29.50 5.76 8.56
N LEU A 217 30.21 4.97 9.37
CA LEU A 217 31.43 5.38 10.07
C LEU A 217 32.64 5.52 9.13
N SER A 218 33.75 6.01 9.67
CA SER A 218 35.04 6.12 8.98
C SER A 218 35.68 4.75 8.75
N ASP A 219 36.66 4.71 7.83
CA ASP A 219 37.40 3.50 7.42
C ASP A 219 38.16 2.79 8.57
N GLN A 220 38.22 3.41 9.76
CA GLN A 220 38.81 2.85 10.97
C GLN A 220 37.83 1.99 11.80
N TYR A 221 36.52 2.06 11.53
CA TYR A 221 35.47 1.39 12.32
C TYR A 221 34.39 0.77 11.43
N ASP A 222 34.65 -0.43 10.90
CA ASP A 222 33.61 -1.17 10.18
C ASP A 222 32.62 -1.83 11.16
N TRP A 223 31.34 -1.44 11.06
CA TRP A 223 30.22 -2.04 11.80
C TRP A 223 29.39 -3.01 10.96
N ASN A 224 29.87 -3.38 9.76
CA ASN A 224 29.14 -4.14 8.75
C ASN A 224 27.77 -3.52 8.45
N VAL A 225 27.77 -2.20 8.27
CA VAL A 225 26.63 -1.40 7.79
C VAL A 225 27.05 -0.69 6.50
N ARG A 226 26.18 -0.66 5.49
CA ARG A 226 26.44 -0.08 4.17
C ARG A 226 25.28 0.83 3.74
N LEU A 227 25.49 2.15 3.79
CA LEU A 227 24.45 3.16 3.55
C LEU A 227 24.74 3.97 2.29
N TYR A 228 23.86 3.88 1.29
CA TYR A 228 24.05 4.49 -0.02
C TYR A 228 23.02 5.58 -0.31
N TYR A 229 23.50 6.79 -0.60
CA TYR A 229 22.65 7.85 -1.12
C TYR A 229 22.12 7.52 -2.52
N LYS A 230 20.80 7.47 -2.68
CA LYS A 230 20.10 7.41 -3.96
C LYS A 230 19.67 8.82 -4.38
N ASN A 231 20.46 9.47 -5.24
CA ASN A 231 20.04 10.69 -5.94
C ASN A 231 18.94 10.33 -6.96
N TRP A 232 17.72 10.80 -6.75
CA TRP A 232 16.59 10.45 -7.61
C TRP A 232 16.71 11.01 -9.03
N SER A 233 17.20 12.24 -9.22
CA SER A 233 17.35 12.85 -10.55
C SER A 233 18.29 11.99 -11.41
N LYS A 234 19.49 11.70 -10.90
CA LYS A 234 20.46 10.85 -11.59
C LYS A 234 19.91 9.45 -11.90
N VAL A 235 19.09 8.88 -11.01
CA VAL A 235 18.46 7.56 -11.23
C VAL A 235 17.36 7.60 -12.29
N VAL A 236 16.64 8.71 -12.43
CA VAL A 236 15.70 8.95 -13.55
C VAL A 236 16.49 9.01 -14.87
N ASP A 237 17.58 9.79 -14.89
CA ASP A 237 18.45 9.94 -16.07
C ASP A 237 19.10 8.61 -16.50
N GLU A 238 19.49 7.77 -15.54
CA GLU A 238 20.03 6.42 -15.76
C GLU A 238 18.97 5.34 -16.04
N GLY A 239 17.69 5.70 -16.19
CA GLY A 239 16.61 4.75 -16.51
C GLY A 239 16.38 3.68 -15.44
N PHE A 240 16.64 4.00 -14.16
CA PHE A 240 16.51 3.12 -13.00
C PHE A 240 17.39 1.86 -12.96
N ASN A 241 18.29 1.67 -13.92
CA ASN A 241 19.03 0.43 -14.16
C ASN A 241 19.70 -0.17 -12.91
N TYR A 242 20.34 0.65 -12.07
CA TYR A 242 21.04 0.22 -10.84
C TYR A 242 20.21 0.35 -9.56
N SER A 243 18.87 0.37 -9.68
CA SER A 243 17.99 0.69 -8.55
C SER A 243 16.67 -0.10 -8.48
N LYS A 244 16.56 -1.15 -9.30
CA LYS A 244 15.47 -2.13 -9.27
C LYS A 244 15.42 -2.87 -7.93
N LEU A 245 14.26 -3.37 -7.53
CA LEU A 245 14.05 -3.93 -6.20
C LEU A 245 14.54 -5.38 -6.12
N GLU A 246 14.30 -6.17 -7.18
CA GLU A 246 14.74 -7.55 -7.33
C GLU A 246 16.27 -7.73 -7.39
N ASP A 247 16.99 -6.67 -7.77
CA ASP A 247 18.46 -6.64 -7.81
C ASP A 247 19.07 -6.26 -6.45
N GLN A 248 18.27 -5.76 -5.51
CA GLN A 248 18.68 -5.52 -4.12
C GLN A 248 18.39 -6.73 -3.19
N CYS A 249 17.74 -7.78 -3.71
CA CYS A 249 17.42 -9.01 -2.97
C CYS A 249 18.64 -9.88 -2.60
N THR A 250 19.87 -9.45 -2.88
CA THR A 250 21.10 -9.97 -2.29
C THR A 250 21.20 -9.64 -0.80
N TYR A 251 20.63 -8.49 -0.40
CA TYR A 251 20.59 -8.00 0.97
C TYR A 251 19.19 -8.20 1.56
N SER A 252 19.09 -8.45 2.86
CA SER A 252 17.84 -8.83 3.54
C SER A 252 17.44 -7.81 4.60
N MET A 253 16.13 -7.58 4.75
CA MET A 253 15.59 -6.92 5.95
C MET A 253 15.16 -7.96 6.99
N VAL A 254 15.35 -7.61 8.26
CA VAL A 254 15.00 -8.34 9.51
C VAL A 254 14.10 -7.35 10.27
N PRO A 255 12.93 -7.61 10.89
CA PRO A 255 12.71 -8.65 12.80
C PRO A 255 12.12 -10.06 13.01
N MET A 256 12.09 -10.39 14.30
CA MET A 256 11.78 -11.64 15.03
C MET A 256 10.52 -12.44 14.69
N GLN A 257 9.71 -12.06 13.70
CA GLN A 257 8.72 -12.95 13.06
C GLN A 257 8.72 -12.75 11.54
N HIS A 258 8.62 -11.50 11.07
CA HIS A 258 8.66 -11.13 9.64
C HIS A 258 9.64 -9.98 9.35
N TYR A 259 9.93 -9.21 10.40
CA TYR A 259 10.34 -7.81 10.48
C TYR A 259 10.98 -7.48 12.01
N TRP A 260 12.87 -6.43 12.75
CA TRP A 260 13.86 -6.13 13.86
C TRP A 260 13.72 -4.66 14.25
N PRO A 261 13.39 -4.33 15.51
CA PRO A 261 13.26 -2.94 15.91
C PRO A 261 14.63 -2.27 15.92
N ILE A 262 14.68 -1.09 15.33
CA ILE A 262 15.82 -0.18 15.38
C ILE A 262 15.26 1.14 15.95
N ARG A 263 15.65 1.50 17.18
CA ARG A 263 15.09 2.64 17.91
C ARG A 263 15.43 3.93 17.16
N ARG A 264 14.46 4.86 17.05
CA ARG A 264 14.64 6.13 16.29
C ARG A 264 15.76 7.00 16.87
N GLN A 265 16.04 6.86 18.16
CA GLN A 265 17.08 7.54 18.91
C GLN A 265 18.44 6.88 18.60
N ASP A 266 18.69 5.69 19.16
CA ASP A 266 20.00 5.03 19.20
C ASP A 266 20.34 4.13 17.98
N LYS A 267 19.66 4.41 16.86
CA LYS A 267 19.66 3.60 15.62
C LYS A 267 21.01 3.03 15.18
N CYS A 268 22.13 3.73 15.38
CA CYS A 268 23.44 3.26 14.94
C CYS A 268 23.98 2.13 15.82
N ARG A 269 23.79 2.23 17.14
CA ARG A 269 24.17 1.17 18.09
C ARG A 269 23.27 -0.05 17.93
N ASP A 270 21.99 0.19 17.64
CA ASP A 270 21.01 -0.87 17.34
C ASP A 270 21.34 -1.58 16.02
N LEU A 271 21.75 -0.85 14.97
CA LEU A 271 22.16 -1.44 13.70
C LEU A 271 23.42 -2.29 13.85
N LYS A 272 24.44 -1.83 14.59
CA LYS A 272 25.62 -2.66 14.89
C LYS A 272 25.19 -3.95 15.61
N PHE A 273 24.41 -3.81 16.67
CA PHE A 273 23.93 -4.95 17.44
C PHE A 273 23.08 -5.93 16.61
N ALA A 274 22.23 -5.44 15.70
CA ALA A 274 21.43 -6.26 14.80
C ALA A 274 22.28 -7.09 13.84
N VAL A 275 23.36 -6.51 13.29
CA VAL A 275 24.29 -7.21 12.40
C VAL A 275 25.12 -8.23 13.17
N GLU A 276 25.68 -7.85 14.32
CA GLU A 276 26.42 -8.74 15.22
C GLU A 276 25.55 -9.92 15.67
N TRP A 277 24.29 -9.66 16.06
CA TRP A 277 23.34 -10.71 16.41
C TRP A 277 23.04 -11.62 15.20
N GLY A 278 22.69 -11.06 14.04
CA GLY A 278 22.33 -11.83 12.85
C GLY A 278 23.46 -12.71 12.33
N ASN A 279 24.71 -12.23 12.40
CA ASN A 279 25.90 -12.96 11.99
C ASN A 279 26.28 -14.08 12.97
N ASN A 280 25.95 -13.94 14.26
CA ASN A 280 26.14 -14.98 15.27
C ASN A 280 24.95 -15.96 15.39
N HIS A 281 23.77 -15.61 14.83
CA HIS A 281 22.52 -16.40 14.91
C HIS A 281 21.96 -16.70 13.51
N THR A 282 22.83 -17.09 12.58
CA THR A 282 22.55 -17.16 11.13
C THR A 282 21.30 -17.99 10.75
N GLN A 283 21.00 -19.08 11.47
CA GLN A 283 19.79 -19.88 11.23
C GLN A 283 18.52 -19.13 11.66
N GLN A 284 18.51 -18.49 12.83
CA GLN A 284 17.36 -17.72 13.31
C GLN A 284 17.10 -16.51 12.40
N ALA A 285 18.17 -15.83 11.95
CA ALA A 285 18.09 -14.78 10.95
C ALA A 285 17.55 -15.29 9.59
N GLN A 286 17.93 -16.50 9.18
CA GLN A 286 17.38 -17.14 7.98
C GLN A 286 15.88 -17.38 8.09
N ASP A 287 15.42 -17.94 9.22
CA ASP A 287 14.03 -18.33 9.41
C ASP A 287 13.10 -17.12 9.57
N ILE A 288 13.59 -16.04 10.18
CA ILE A 288 12.99 -14.70 10.11
C ILE A 288 12.81 -14.26 8.64
N GLY A 289 13.87 -14.30 7.82
CA GLY A 289 13.83 -13.88 6.43
C GLY A 289 12.89 -14.72 5.55
N LYS A 290 12.78 -16.03 5.84
CA LYS A 290 11.80 -16.95 5.23
C LYS A 290 10.37 -16.59 5.62
N ALA A 291 10.11 -16.38 6.91
CA ALA A 291 8.77 -16.10 7.42
C ALA A 291 8.25 -14.74 6.92
N GLY A 292 9.07 -13.68 6.96
CA GLY A 292 8.72 -12.38 6.39
C GLY A 292 8.50 -12.42 4.88
N SER A 293 9.31 -13.19 4.14
CA SER A 293 9.05 -13.50 2.73
C SER A 293 7.68 -14.15 2.54
N LYS A 294 7.40 -15.22 3.30
CA LYS A 294 6.16 -16.01 3.20
C LYS A 294 4.92 -15.14 3.44
N PHE A 295 4.96 -14.31 4.48
CA PHE A 295 3.87 -13.37 4.80
C PHE A 295 3.55 -12.44 3.62
N ILE A 296 4.55 -11.82 3.00
CA ILE A 296 4.33 -10.95 1.83
C ILE A 296 3.85 -11.75 0.60
N GLU A 297 4.28 -13.00 0.43
CA GLU A 297 3.86 -13.86 -0.67
C GLU A 297 2.41 -14.38 -0.58
N GLU A 298 1.87 -14.51 0.64
CA GLU A 298 0.55 -15.10 0.91
C GLU A 298 -0.51 -14.05 1.29
N ILE A 299 -0.14 -13.05 2.10
CA ILE A 299 -1.08 -12.06 2.65
C ILE A 299 -1.21 -10.84 1.73
N LEU A 300 -0.12 -10.41 1.09
CA LEU A 300 -0.12 -9.24 0.19
C LEU A 300 -0.34 -9.67 -1.27
N THR A 301 -1.42 -10.39 -1.55
CA THR A 301 -1.81 -10.76 -2.93
C THR A 301 -2.70 -9.68 -3.55
N MET A 302 -2.71 -9.56 -4.89
CA MET A 302 -3.67 -8.67 -5.56
C MET A 302 -5.12 -9.03 -5.29
N ARG A 303 -5.43 -10.31 -4.99
CA ARG A 303 -6.77 -10.72 -4.53
C ARG A 303 -7.12 -10.06 -3.20
N ASN A 304 -6.23 -10.13 -2.21
CA ASN A 304 -6.47 -9.52 -0.90
C ASN A 304 -6.51 -7.98 -0.98
N VAL A 305 -5.74 -7.36 -1.88
CA VAL A 305 -5.84 -5.92 -2.19
C VAL A 305 -7.25 -5.56 -2.70
N TYR A 306 -7.78 -6.29 -3.69
CA TYR A 306 -9.12 -6.03 -4.21
C TYR A 306 -10.23 -6.37 -3.20
N ASP A 307 -10.09 -7.43 -2.41
CA ASP A 307 -11.09 -7.77 -1.37
C ASP A 307 -11.07 -6.74 -0.23
N TYR A 308 -9.91 -6.19 0.13
CA TYR A 308 -9.82 -5.09 1.10
C TYR A 308 -10.50 -3.82 0.57
N MET A 309 -10.23 -3.44 -0.69
CA MET A 309 -10.94 -2.33 -1.34
C MET A 309 -12.45 -2.57 -1.44
N PHE A 310 -12.87 -3.82 -1.73
CA PHE A 310 -14.27 -4.19 -1.82
C PHE A 310 -14.99 -3.94 -0.49
N HIS A 311 -14.44 -4.46 0.62
CA HIS A 311 -15.05 -4.33 1.94
C HIS A 311 -14.99 -2.91 2.47
N LEU A 312 -13.85 -2.22 2.33
CA LEU A 312 -13.71 -0.84 2.77
C LEU A 312 -14.75 0.07 2.10
N LEU A 313 -14.96 -0.08 0.80
CA LEU A 313 -15.95 0.71 0.06
C LEU A 313 -17.39 0.26 0.37
N ASN A 314 -17.65 -1.03 0.60
CA ASN A 314 -18.98 -1.51 0.99
C ASN A 314 -19.37 -1.02 2.39
N GLU A 315 -18.49 -1.10 3.40
CA GLU A 315 -18.76 -0.55 4.74
C GLU A 315 -18.91 0.97 4.69
N TYR A 316 -18.05 1.68 3.95
CA TYR A 316 -18.17 3.13 3.75
C TYR A 316 -19.53 3.53 3.15
N SER A 317 -20.05 2.79 2.17
CA SER A 317 -21.34 3.10 1.53
C SER A 317 -22.52 3.12 2.51
N LYS A 318 -22.48 2.28 3.56
CA LYS A 318 -23.54 2.20 4.59
C LYS A 318 -23.59 3.43 5.50
N LEU A 319 -22.52 4.24 5.50
CA LEU A 319 -22.39 5.44 6.31
C LEU A 319 -22.93 6.69 5.60
N LEU A 320 -23.06 6.66 4.27
CA LEU A 320 -23.61 7.75 3.45
C LEU A 320 -25.09 8.00 3.83
N LYS A 321 -25.40 9.23 4.27
CA LYS A 321 -26.75 9.66 4.66
C LYS A 321 -27.55 10.30 3.51
N TYR A 322 -27.05 10.16 2.28
CA TYR A 322 -27.62 10.69 1.04
C TYR A 322 -27.28 9.73 -0.11
N LYS A 323 -27.98 9.83 -1.23
CA LYS A 323 -27.65 9.06 -2.44
C LYS A 323 -26.60 9.80 -3.26
N PRO A 324 -25.45 9.19 -3.61
CA PRO A 324 -24.47 9.79 -4.51
C PRO A 324 -25.08 10.22 -5.85
N THR A 325 -24.69 11.40 -6.33
CA THR A 325 -25.08 11.93 -7.64
C THR A 325 -23.84 12.40 -8.40
N VAL A 326 -23.89 12.41 -9.74
CA VAL A 326 -22.73 12.79 -10.56
C VAL A 326 -22.53 14.31 -10.51
N PRO A 327 -21.39 14.83 -9.97
CA PRO A 327 -21.16 16.27 -9.88
C PRO A 327 -21.07 16.89 -11.28
N SER A 328 -21.59 18.11 -11.45
CA SER A 328 -21.70 18.78 -12.78
C SER A 328 -20.37 18.99 -13.51
N LYS A 329 -19.25 19.02 -12.78
CA LYS A 329 -17.87 19.14 -13.31
C LYS A 329 -17.17 17.78 -13.50
N ALA A 330 -17.73 16.69 -12.99
CA ALA A 330 -17.14 15.36 -13.05
C ALA A 330 -17.20 14.78 -14.47
N ARG A 331 -16.22 13.95 -14.82
CA ARG A 331 -16.12 13.31 -16.15
C ARG A 331 -16.11 11.79 -15.99
N ARG A 332 -16.97 11.09 -16.75
CA ARG A 332 -16.98 9.61 -16.81
C ARG A 332 -15.61 9.11 -17.26
N ILE A 333 -15.06 8.14 -16.54
CA ILE A 333 -13.83 7.42 -16.88
C ILE A 333 -14.11 5.91 -16.97
N CYS A 334 -13.19 5.23 -17.65
CA CYS A 334 -13.20 3.80 -17.91
C CYS A 334 -11.79 3.39 -18.37
N VAL A 335 -11.54 2.08 -18.43
CA VAL A 335 -10.21 1.54 -18.74
C VAL A 335 -9.68 2.02 -20.10
N GLU A 336 -10.51 2.12 -21.14
CA GLU A 336 -10.07 2.60 -22.46
C GLU A 336 -9.73 4.09 -22.46
N SER A 337 -10.56 4.90 -21.80
CA SER A 337 -10.33 6.35 -21.70
C SER A 337 -9.01 6.71 -21.01
N MET A 338 -8.53 5.82 -20.13
CA MET A 338 -7.29 5.99 -19.37
C MET A 338 -6.09 5.37 -20.07
N ALA A 339 -6.16 4.09 -20.46
CA ALA A 339 -5.00 3.36 -20.98
C ALA A 339 -4.75 3.55 -22.48
N CYS A 340 -5.79 3.71 -23.32
CA CYS A 340 -5.62 3.71 -24.78
C CYS A 340 -4.90 4.94 -25.36
N LYS A 341 -4.70 5.99 -24.56
CA LYS A 341 -3.94 7.19 -24.95
C LYS A 341 -2.49 7.20 -24.44
N GLN A 342 -2.12 6.27 -23.57
CA GLN A 342 -0.77 6.22 -23.00
C GLN A 342 0.25 5.60 -23.97
N LYS A 343 1.53 5.82 -23.69
CA LYS A 343 2.67 5.30 -24.45
C LYS A 343 3.77 4.80 -23.51
N GLY A 344 4.65 3.92 -23.99
CA GLY A 344 5.75 3.35 -23.21
C GLY A 344 5.28 2.69 -21.90
N VAL A 345 6.12 2.77 -20.87
CA VAL A 345 5.92 2.21 -19.52
C VAL A 345 4.54 2.54 -18.94
N TRP A 346 4.02 3.75 -19.19
CA TRP A 346 2.70 4.17 -18.70
C TRP A 346 1.56 3.30 -19.29
N LYS A 347 1.67 2.91 -20.56
CA LYS A 347 0.72 1.98 -21.19
C LYS A 347 0.97 0.56 -20.71
N GLU A 348 2.23 0.16 -20.60
CA GLU A 348 2.65 -1.18 -20.22
C GLU A 348 2.11 -1.58 -18.84
N PHE A 349 2.32 -0.75 -17.81
CA PHE A 349 1.87 -1.04 -16.44
C PHE A 349 0.35 -1.11 -16.33
N LEU A 350 -0.39 -0.27 -17.06
CA LEU A 350 -1.86 -0.35 -17.12
C LEU A 350 -2.32 -1.64 -17.82
N PHE A 351 -1.62 -2.10 -18.86
CA PHE A 351 -1.96 -3.37 -19.54
C PHE A 351 -1.60 -4.61 -18.70
N GLN A 352 -0.46 -4.59 -18.01
CA GLN A 352 -0.02 -5.64 -17.08
C GLN A 352 -0.99 -5.78 -15.89
N SER A 353 -1.47 -4.66 -15.35
CA SER A 353 -2.40 -4.61 -14.21
C SER A 353 -3.89 -4.67 -14.59
N LEU A 354 -4.23 -5.00 -15.85
CA LEU A 354 -5.61 -5.08 -16.31
C LEU A 354 -6.31 -6.36 -15.79
N VAL A 355 -7.35 -6.21 -14.96
CA VAL A 355 -8.26 -7.31 -14.63
C VAL A 355 -9.01 -7.70 -15.90
N LYS A 356 -8.77 -8.92 -16.40
CA LYS A 356 -9.30 -9.38 -17.69
C LYS A 356 -10.70 -9.97 -17.62
N SER A 357 -11.06 -10.63 -16.52
CA SER A 357 -12.37 -11.25 -16.31
C SER A 357 -12.93 -10.89 -14.93
N PRO A 358 -14.25 -11.01 -14.72
CA PRO A 358 -14.82 -11.10 -13.38
C PRO A 358 -14.20 -12.24 -12.57
N SER A 359 -14.38 -12.21 -11.26
CA SER A 359 -14.01 -13.33 -10.39
C SER A 359 -15.14 -14.35 -10.28
N HIS A 360 -14.81 -15.63 -10.50
CA HIS A 360 -15.70 -16.75 -10.24
C HIS A 360 -15.85 -17.07 -8.74
N LYS A 361 -15.06 -16.42 -7.87
CA LYS A 361 -15.16 -16.47 -6.41
C LYS A 361 -15.67 -15.13 -5.84
N PRO A 362 -16.72 -15.12 -4.99
CA PRO A 362 -17.11 -13.93 -4.24
C PRO A 362 -15.95 -13.47 -3.35
N PRO A 363 -15.88 -12.18 -2.95
CA PRO A 363 -14.93 -11.70 -1.95
C PRO A 363 -14.95 -12.55 -0.67
N CYS A 364 -13.82 -12.62 0.04
CA CYS A 364 -13.75 -13.27 1.36
C CYS A 364 -14.75 -12.65 2.37
N GLU A 365 -15.08 -13.34 3.46
CA GLU A 365 -15.97 -12.81 4.50
C GLU A 365 -15.22 -11.80 5.40
N LEU A 366 -15.75 -10.59 5.55
CA LEU A 366 -15.14 -9.54 6.39
C LEU A 366 -15.22 -9.93 7.88
N PRO A 367 -14.09 -10.15 8.59
CA PRO A 367 -14.12 -10.44 10.02
C PRO A 367 -14.71 -9.28 10.84
N PRO A 368 -15.32 -9.57 12.02
CA PRO A 368 -15.83 -8.53 12.93
C PRO A 368 -14.67 -7.66 13.46
N PRO A 369 -14.96 -6.44 13.96
CA PRO A 369 -13.95 -5.55 14.55
C PRO A 369 -13.10 -6.25 15.61
N TYR A 370 -11.89 -5.72 15.86
CA TYR A 370 -11.12 -6.10 17.03
C TYR A 370 -11.86 -5.69 18.31
N GLU A 371 -11.90 -6.58 19.29
CA GLU A 371 -12.20 -6.19 20.67
C GLU A 371 -11.13 -5.21 21.17
N PRO A 372 -11.47 -4.16 21.95
CA PRO A 372 -10.49 -3.18 22.42
C PRO A 372 -9.30 -3.81 23.18
N GLN A 373 -9.56 -4.88 23.93
CA GLN A 373 -8.55 -5.66 24.63
C GLN A 373 -7.58 -6.38 23.67
N ALA A 374 -8.04 -6.81 22.49
CA ALA A 374 -7.21 -7.46 21.48
C ALA A 374 -6.31 -6.46 20.74
N ILE A 375 -6.76 -5.21 20.57
CA ILE A 375 -5.90 -4.11 20.08
C ILE A 375 -4.78 -3.85 21.09
N GLN A 376 -5.13 -3.63 22.36
CA GLN A 376 -4.15 -3.37 23.42
C GLN A 376 -3.15 -4.53 23.56
N ALA A 377 -3.60 -5.77 23.63
CA ALA A 377 -2.72 -6.94 23.71
C ALA A 377 -1.80 -7.10 22.49
N SER A 378 -2.21 -6.61 21.31
CA SER A 378 -1.37 -6.57 20.11
C SER A 378 -0.29 -5.48 20.20
N MET A 379 -0.63 -4.31 20.74
CA MET A 379 0.33 -3.23 21.03
C MET A 379 1.32 -3.67 22.11
N ASP A 380 0.83 -4.18 23.25
CA ASP A 380 1.65 -4.72 24.35
C ASP A 380 2.64 -5.79 23.86
N LYS A 381 2.21 -6.65 22.92
CA LYS A 381 3.08 -7.67 22.32
C LYS A 381 4.22 -7.07 21.50
N ILE A 382 3.97 -6.01 20.74
CA ILE A 382 5.01 -5.28 19.99
C ILE A 382 5.96 -4.61 20.98
N ASP A 383 5.41 -3.87 21.95
CA ASP A 383 6.13 -3.19 23.02
C ASP A 383 7.09 -4.13 23.79
N ASN A 384 6.63 -5.35 24.08
CA ASN A 384 7.43 -6.35 24.78
C ASN A 384 8.55 -6.97 23.91
N VAL A 385 8.35 -7.10 22.59
CA VAL A 385 9.42 -7.51 21.66
C VAL A 385 10.48 -6.42 21.53
N ASP A 386 10.08 -5.15 21.43
CA ASP A 386 11.00 -4.02 21.34
C ASP A 386 11.84 -3.90 22.63
N LYS A 387 11.22 -4.00 23.81
CA LYS A 387 11.91 -4.06 25.12
C LYS A 387 12.83 -5.27 25.25
N GLN A 388 12.47 -6.42 24.67
CA GLN A 388 13.33 -7.62 24.67
C GLN A 388 14.60 -7.40 23.84
N VAL A 389 14.48 -6.86 22.63
CA VAL A 389 15.62 -6.57 21.74
C VAL A 389 16.49 -5.45 22.31
N GLU A 390 15.90 -4.41 22.91
CA GLU A 390 16.62 -3.36 23.62
C GLU A 390 17.43 -3.93 24.80
N ASN A 391 16.85 -4.81 25.62
CA ASN A 391 17.57 -5.47 26.71
C ASN A 391 18.75 -6.32 26.23
N TRP A 392 18.59 -7.07 25.12
CA TRP A 392 19.71 -7.82 24.53
C TRP A 392 20.82 -6.88 24.02
N GLY A 393 20.46 -5.76 23.39
CA GLY A 393 21.42 -4.74 22.95
C GLY A 393 22.18 -4.12 24.12
N ASN A 394 21.49 -3.76 25.21
CA ASN A 394 22.10 -3.24 26.43
C ASN A 394 23.09 -4.24 27.05
N VAL A 395 22.74 -5.54 27.11
CA VAL A 395 23.65 -6.60 27.59
C VAL A 395 24.86 -6.78 26.69
N TYR A 396 24.71 -6.70 25.36
CA TYR A 396 25.84 -6.71 24.42
C TYR A 396 26.79 -5.53 24.67
N TRP A 397 26.26 -4.31 24.79
CA TRP A 397 27.09 -3.11 24.97
C TRP A 397 27.78 -3.04 26.33
N ASN A 398 27.14 -3.51 27.41
CA ASN A 398 27.78 -3.56 28.74
C ASN A 398 29.01 -4.49 28.72
N LYS A 399 28.86 -5.72 28.21
CA LYS A 399 29.98 -6.66 28.03
C LYS A 399 31.07 -6.11 27.14
N LEU A 400 30.71 -5.41 26.06
CA LEU A 400 31.70 -4.80 25.17
C LEU A 400 32.50 -3.71 25.90
N ASN A 401 31.86 -2.92 26.77
CA ASN A 401 32.56 -1.92 27.58
C ASN A 401 33.45 -2.57 28.65
N GLU A 402 32.96 -3.62 29.33
CA GLU A 402 33.73 -4.44 30.29
C GLU A 402 34.97 -5.11 29.67
N THR A 403 34.95 -5.38 28.36
CA THR A 403 36.06 -6.01 27.62
C THR A 403 37.03 -4.99 26.99
N ASN A 404 36.72 -3.69 27.06
CA ASN A 404 37.55 -2.59 26.54
C ASN A 404 38.08 -1.67 27.68
N GLN A 405 38.07 -2.16 28.92
CA GLN A 405 38.71 -1.56 30.10
C GLN A 405 39.93 -2.39 30.52
#